data_AF-A0A535EAH2-F1
#
_entry.id   AF-A0A535EAH2-F1
#
_cell.length_a   1.000
_cell.length_b   1.000
_cell.length_c   1.000
_cell.angle_alpha   90.00
_cell.angle_beta   90.00
_cell.angle_gamma   90.00
#
_symmetry.space_group_name_H-M   'P 1'
#
loop_
_entity.id
_entity.type
_entity.pdbx_description
1 polymer ?
#
loop_
_entity_poly.entity_id
_entity_poly.type
_entity_poly.pdbx_seq_one_letter_code
_entity_poly.pdbx_strand_id
1 'polypeptide(L)' 'MSFTDKTLTCKDCGQQFIWTSGEQEFYQSRGL' A
#
# COMPACT_ATOMS: atom_id res chain seq x y z
N MET A 1 -2.47 -12.73 -6.43
CA MET A 1 -3.02 -12.31 -5.12
C MET A 1 -4.08 -11.27 -5.39
N SER A 2 -5.29 -11.37 -4.83
CA SER A 2 -6.24 -10.25 -4.89
C SER A 2 -5.86 -9.24 -3.82
N PHE A 3 -5.43 -8.06 -4.25
CA PHE A 3 -5.15 -6.95 -3.34
C PHE A 3 -6.41 -6.10 -3.15
N THR A 4 -6.60 -5.60 -1.94
CA THR A 4 -7.67 -4.67 -1.57
C THR A 4 -7.04 -3.38 -1.09
N ASP A 5 -7.77 -2.28 -1.18
CA ASP A 5 -7.36 -1.04 -0.52
C ASP A 5 -7.09 -1.29 0.98
N LYS A 6 -6.04 -0.65 1.49
CA LYS A 6 -5.67 -0.71 2.90
C LYS A 6 -5.35 0.68 3.39
N THR A 7 -5.95 1.09 4.48
CA THR A 7 -5.49 2.29 5.19
C THR A 7 -4.27 1.94 6.02
N LEU A 8 -3.15 2.61 5.75
CA LEU A 8 -1.91 2.47 6.51
C LEU A 8 -1.61 3.74 7.29
N THR A 9 -0.84 3.60 8.35
CA THR A 9 -0.33 4.71 9.15
C THR A 9 1.14 4.92 8.82
N CYS A 10 1.51 6.13 8.43
CA CYS A 10 2.90 6.50 8.19
C CYS A 10 3.72 6.35 9.47
N LYS A 11 4.85 5.63 9.40
CA LYS A 11 5.73 5.39 10.55
C LYS A 11 6.40 6.68 11.05
N ASP A 12 6.65 7.63 10.16
CA ASP A 12 7.39 8.86 10.46
C ASP A 12 6.49 9.97 11.00
N CYS A 13 5.28 10.15 10.43
CA CYS A 13 4.37 11.25 10.82
C CYS A 13 3.06 10.80 11.46
N GLY A 14 2.75 9.50 11.48
CA GLY A 14 1.50 8.97 12.06
C GLY A 14 0.24 9.26 11.25
N GLN A 15 0.35 9.90 10.07
CA GLN A 15 -0.82 10.17 9.23
C GLN A 15 -1.34 8.90 8.56
N GLN A 16 -2.66 8.82 8.44
CA GLN A 16 -3.32 7.76 7.69
C GLN A 16 -3.32 8.08 6.19
N PHE A 17 -3.02 7.07 5.38
CA PHE A 17 -3.11 7.15 3.93
C PHE A 17 -3.68 5.84 3.38
N ILE A 18 -4.25 5.89 2.17
CA ILE A 18 -4.78 4.70 1.50
C ILE A 18 -3.68 4.14 0.61
N TRP A 19 -3.31 2.90 0.87
CA TRP A 19 -2.48 2.10 -0.02
C TRP A 19 -3.40 1.25 -0.90
N THR A 20 -3.59 1.67 -2.14
CA THR A 20 -4.56 1.04 -3.04
C THR A 20 -4.10 -0.34 -3.50
N SER A 21 -5.05 -1.15 -3.98
CA SER A 21 -4.75 -2.45 -4.57
C SER A 21 -3.78 -2.35 -5.76
N GLY A 22 -3.97 -1.35 -6.63
CA GLY A 22 -3.09 -1.11 -7.78
C GLY A 22 -1.66 -0.73 -7.39
N GLU A 23 -1.48 0.04 -6.32
CA GLU A 23 -0.14 0.31 -5.77
C GLU A 23 0.51 -0.97 -5.24
N GLN A 24 -0.23 -1.79 -4.49
CA GLN A 24 0.27 -3.07 -3.98
C GLN A 24 0.72 -4.00 -5.12
N GLU A 25 -0.06 -4.09 -6.19
CA GLU A 25 0.28 -4.86 -7.40
C GLU A 25 1.52 -4.30 -8.12
N PHE A 26 1.65 -2.97 -8.19
CA PHE A 26 2.80 -2.30 -8.79
C PHE A 26 4.09 -2.62 -8.02
N TYR A 27 4.08 -2.50 -6.70
CA TYR A 27 5.25 -2.80 -5.86
C TYR A 27 5.62 -4.29 -5.89
N GLN A 28 4.64 -5.20 -5.83
CA GLN A 28 4.89 -6.64 -5.94
C GLN A 28 5.47 -7.02 -7.31
N SER A 29 4.96 -6.43 -8.40
CA SER A 29 5.47 -6.71 -9.75
C SER A 29 6.90 -6.19 -9.98
N ARG A 30 7.34 -5.22 -9.18
CA ARG A 30 8.70 -4.64 -9.25
C ARG A 30 9.72 -5.44 -8.41
N GLY A 31 9.31 -6.51 -7.72
CA GLY A 31 10.21 -7.43 -7.01
C GLY A 31 10.70 -6.94 -5.66
N LEU A 32 9.92 -6.09 -4.98
CA LEU A 32 10.11 -5.73 -3.57
C LEU A 32 9.45 -6.74 -2.64
#